data_AF-A0A124GA67-F1
#
_entry.id   AF-A0A124GA67-F1
#
_cell.length_a   1.000
_cell.length_b   1.000
_cell.length_c   1.000
_cell.angle_alpha   90.00
_cell.angle_beta   90.00
_cell.angle_gamma   90.00
#
_symmetry.space_group_name_H-M   'P 1'
#
loop_
_entity.id
_entity.type
_entity.pdbx_description
1 polymer ?
#
loop_
_entity_poly.entity_id
_entity_poly.type
_entity_poly.pdbx_seq_one_letter_code
_entity_poly.pdbx_strand_id
1 'polypeptide(L)'
;MTMTTEAVDTSAVAKKKNPAASPGGVDAQLVGQLVEQARAAGLQLTGEGGLLQQLTKRMIEAAMDGEITDHLGYEKHDPAGKDGGNFRNGSGPRRC
;
A
#
# COMPACT_ATOMS: atom_id res chain seq x y z
N MET A 1 -40.54 -14.17 36.46
CA MET A 1 -39.95 -13.87 35.14
C MET A 1 -39.35 -15.15 34.59
N THR A 2 -40.10 -15.84 33.72
CA THR A 2 -39.73 -17.11 33.09
C THR A 2 -38.77 -16.87 31.93
N MET A 3 -37.60 -17.52 31.99
CA MET A 3 -36.61 -17.59 30.92
C MET A 3 -37.13 -18.50 29.80
N THR A 4 -37.42 -17.94 28.64
CA THR A 4 -37.62 -18.70 27.39
C THR A 4 -36.36 -18.55 26.54
N THR A 5 -35.62 -19.65 26.41
CA THR A 5 -34.48 -19.81 25.50
C THR A 5 -35.00 -20.30 24.15
N GLU A 6 -34.82 -19.51 23.10
CA GLU A 6 -34.94 -19.99 21.72
C GLU A 6 -33.54 -20.13 21.14
N ALA A 7 -33.11 -21.39 21.01
CA ALA A 7 -31.98 -21.76 20.18
C ALA A 7 -32.47 -21.81 18.72
N VAL A 8 -31.87 -20.99 17.86
CA VAL A 8 -31.96 -21.16 16.41
C VAL A 8 -30.55 -21.49 15.93
N ASP A 9 -30.35 -22.79 15.71
CA ASP A 9 -29.28 -23.31 14.88
C ASP A 9 -29.66 -23.02 13.42
N THR A 10 -28.88 -22.16 12.77
CA THR A 10 -28.85 -22.10 11.31
C THR A 10 -27.41 -22.14 10.85
N SER A 11 -27.01 -23.36 10.47
CA SER A 11 -26.43 -23.63 9.16
C SER A 11 -25.01 -23.13 8.93
N ALA A 12 -24.10 -24.08 9.04
CA ALA A 12 -22.72 -24.06 8.57
C ALA A 12 -22.57 -23.39 7.19
N VAL A 13 -22.06 -22.16 7.19
CA VAL A 13 -21.36 -21.62 6.02
C VAL A 13 -20.01 -22.31 5.97
N ALA A 14 -19.85 -23.19 4.98
CA ALA A 14 -18.57 -23.74 4.59
C ALA A 14 -17.59 -22.58 4.37
N LYS A 15 -16.73 -22.34 5.36
CA LYS A 15 -15.59 -21.43 5.25
C LYS A 15 -14.68 -22.00 4.17
N LYS A 16 -14.81 -21.48 2.95
CA LYS A 16 -13.76 -21.55 1.94
C LYS A 16 -12.51 -21.01 2.61
N LYS A 17 -11.59 -21.91 2.93
CA LYS A 17 -10.32 -21.60 3.61
C LYS A 17 -9.53 -20.69 2.67
N ASN A 18 -9.65 -19.38 2.84
CA ASN A 18 -8.74 -18.41 2.25
C ASN A 18 -7.33 -18.81 2.72
N PRO A 19 -6.44 -19.27 1.83
CA PRO A 19 -5.06 -19.43 2.24
C PRO A 19 -4.47 -18.03 2.38
N ALA A 20 -3.77 -17.81 3.49
CA ALA A 20 -2.90 -16.67 3.72
C ALA A 20 -3.59 -15.29 3.79
N ALA A 21 -4.23 -15.01 4.93
CA ALA A 21 -4.00 -13.71 5.53
C ALA A 21 -2.50 -13.63 5.85
N SER A 22 -1.72 -12.98 4.98
CA SER A 22 -0.30 -12.70 5.26
C SER A 22 -0.24 -11.82 6.51
N PRO A 23 0.51 -12.19 7.56
CA PRO A 23 0.45 -11.53 8.87
C PRO A 23 1.13 -10.15 8.91
N GLY A 24 1.12 -9.37 7.83
CA GLY A 24 1.84 -8.10 7.76
C GLY A 24 1.42 -7.14 6.65
N GLY A 25 0.23 -7.28 6.07
CA GLY A 25 -0.27 -6.35 5.04
C GLY A 25 0.41 -6.45 3.67
N VAL A 26 1.52 -7.20 3.56
CA VAL A 26 2.22 -7.47 2.30
C VAL A 26 1.94 -8.90 1.85
N ASP A 27 1.50 -9.06 0.62
CA ASP A 27 1.19 -10.36 0.02
C ASP A 27 2.48 -11.11 -0.36
N ALA A 28 2.62 -12.35 0.11
CA ALA A 28 3.82 -13.17 -0.13
C ALA A 28 4.02 -13.54 -1.60
N GLN A 29 2.94 -13.68 -2.38
CA GLN A 29 3.00 -13.97 -3.81
C GLN A 29 3.53 -12.76 -4.57
N LEU A 30 3.08 -11.54 -4.20
CA LEU A 30 3.58 -10.29 -4.77
C LEU A 30 5.08 -10.09 -4.49
N VAL A 31 5.53 -10.42 -3.27
CA VAL A 31 6.96 -10.37 -2.92
C VAL A 31 7.78 -11.30 -3.81
N GLY A 32 7.29 -12.52 -4.07
CA GLY A 32 7.94 -13.45 -4.99
C GLY A 32 8.10 -12.88 -6.40
N GLN A 33 7.03 -12.29 -6.95
CA GLN A 33 7.05 -11.66 -8.27
C GLN A 33 8.07 -10.51 -8.37
N LEU A 34 8.17 -9.67 -7.34
CA LEU A 34 9.14 -8.57 -7.30
C LEU A 34 10.58 -9.08 -7.30
N VAL A 35 10.87 -10.17 -6.56
CA VAL A 35 12.19 -10.78 -6.53
C VAL A 35 12.57 -11.39 -7.88
N GLU A 36 11.63 -12.06 -8.54
CA GLU A 36 11.84 -12.62 -9.89
C GLU A 36 12.12 -11.52 -10.92
N GLN A 37 11.32 -10.45 -10.91
CA GLN A 37 11.52 -9.29 -11.78
C GLN A 37 12.88 -8.62 -11.56
N ALA A 38 13.30 -8.45 -10.29
CA ALA A 38 14.61 -7.87 -9.98
C ALA A 38 15.76 -8.74 -10.50
N ARG A 39 15.67 -10.06 -10.35
CA ARG A 39 16.65 -11.00 -10.91
C ARG A 39 16.71 -10.93 -12.43
N ALA A 40 15.55 -10.87 -13.09
CA ALA A 40 15.46 -10.74 -14.55
C ALA A 40 16.07 -9.41 -15.04
N ALA A 41 15.95 -8.33 -14.26
CA ALA A 41 16.56 -7.04 -14.53
C ALA A 41 18.07 -6.96 -14.18
N GLY A 42 18.66 -8.03 -13.66
CA GLY A 42 20.06 -8.05 -13.20
C GLY A 42 20.31 -7.21 -11.94
N LEU A 43 19.25 -6.86 -11.21
CA LEU A 43 19.34 -6.08 -9.98
C LEU A 43 19.79 -6.95 -8.81
N GLN A 44 20.67 -6.40 -7.97
CA GLN A 44 20.96 -7.01 -6.68
C GLN A 44 19.75 -6.87 -5.75
N LEU A 45 19.48 -7.89 -4.93
CA LEU A 45 18.37 -7.84 -3.96
C LEU A 45 18.65 -6.81 -2.86
N THR A 46 19.90 -6.76 -2.40
CA THR A 46 20.44 -5.87 -1.37
C THR A 46 21.63 -5.10 -1.94
N GLY A 47 22.02 -4.01 -1.29
CA GLY A 47 23.17 -3.19 -1.71
C GLY A 47 22.75 -1.91 -2.43
N GLU A 48 23.74 -1.09 -2.79
CA GLU A 48 23.51 0.19 -3.46
C GLU A 48 22.95 -0.04 -4.87
N GLY A 49 21.86 0.68 -5.18
CA GLY A 49 21.06 0.48 -6.39
C GLY A 49 20.20 -0.78 -6.38
N GLY A 50 20.21 -1.59 -5.31
CA GLY A 50 19.46 -2.84 -5.21
C GLY A 50 17.94 -2.66 -5.01
N LEU A 51 17.19 -3.75 -5.16
CA LEU A 51 15.72 -3.74 -5.11
C LEU A 51 15.18 -3.15 -3.80
N LEU A 52 15.73 -3.58 -2.66
CA LEU A 52 15.25 -3.10 -1.35
C LEU A 52 15.49 -1.60 -1.14
N GLN A 53 16.62 -1.07 -1.64
CA GLN A 53 16.90 0.36 -1.55
C GLN A 53 15.92 1.16 -2.41
N GLN A 54 15.66 0.71 -3.64
CA GLN A 54 14.69 1.34 -4.54
C GLN A 54 13.27 1.29 -3.99
N LEU A 55 12.87 0.15 -3.40
CA LEU A 55 11.56 -0.01 -2.78
C LEU A 55 11.39 0.93 -1.59
N THR A 56 12.40 1.03 -0.72
CA THR A 56 12.38 1.95 0.42
C THR A 56 12.26 3.40 -0.04
N LYS A 57 13.05 3.80 -1.05
CA LYS A 57 12.94 5.13 -1.66
C LYS A 57 11.53 5.40 -2.16
N ARG A 58 10.95 4.45 -2.88
CA ARG A 58 9.60 4.59 -3.44
C ARG A 58 8.52 4.68 -2.37
N MET A 59 8.66 3.92 -1.28
CA MET A 59 7.75 3.99 -0.13
C MET A 59 7.79 5.37 0.54
N ILE A 60 9.00 5.92 0.75
CA ILE A 60 9.15 7.27 1.33
C ILE A 60 8.56 8.33 0.40
N GLU A 61 8.85 8.26 -0.90
CA GLU A 61 8.28 9.19 -1.89
C GLU A 61 6.75 9.11 -1.92
N ALA A 62 6.18 7.91 -1.89
CA ALA A 62 4.73 7.72 -1.86
C ALA A 62 4.08 8.24 -0.57
N ALA A 63 4.73 8.04 0.58
CA ALA A 63 4.26 8.61 1.84
C ALA A 63 4.22 10.15 1.79
N MET A 64 5.27 10.77 1.27
CA MET A 64 5.34 12.22 1.15
C MET A 64 4.36 12.80 0.11
N ASP A 65 4.14 12.10 -1.00
CA ASP A 65 3.13 12.52 -1.97
C ASP A 65 1.73 12.47 -1.36
N GLY A 66 1.44 11.44 -0.56
CA GLY A 66 0.20 11.34 0.23
C GLY A 66 0.05 12.49 1.23
N GLU A 67 1.09 12.82 2.00
CA GLU A 67 1.04 13.95 2.95
C GLU A 67 0.77 15.29 2.25
N ILE A 68 1.28 15.50 1.03
CA ILE A 68 0.99 16.70 0.24
C ILE A 68 -0.47 16.72 -0.21
N THR A 69 -1.03 15.57 -0.64
CA THR A 69 -2.46 15.48 -0.93
C THR A 69 -3.29 15.82 0.29
N ASP A 70 -2.98 15.26 1.45
CA ASP A 70 -3.71 15.52 2.68
C ASP A 70 -3.61 16.99 3.10
N HIS A 71 -2.43 17.60 2.96
CA HIS A 71 -2.22 19.00 3.34
C HIS A 71 -2.94 19.99 2.41
N LEU A 72 -2.97 19.71 1.11
CA LEU A 72 -3.61 20.57 0.12
C LEU A 72 -5.10 20.28 -0.05
N GLY A 73 -5.56 19.09 0.33
CA GLY A 73 -6.94 18.63 0.15
C GLY A 73 -7.32 18.31 -1.29
N TYR A 74 -6.35 18.22 -2.20
CA TYR A 74 -6.60 17.86 -3.61
C TYR A 74 -5.45 17.02 -4.18
N GLU A 75 -5.74 16.24 -5.21
CA GLU A 75 -4.77 15.36 -5.88
C GLU A 75 -3.93 16.07 -6.94
N LYS A 76 -2.82 15.45 -7.36
CA LYS A 76 -2.00 16.03 -8.43
C LYS A 76 -2.84 16.13 -9.72
N HIS A 77 -2.89 17.32 -10.31
CA HIS A 77 -3.71 17.66 -11.50
C HIS A 77 -5.23 17.68 -11.28
N ASP A 78 -5.69 17.63 -10.04
CA ASP A 78 -7.11 17.79 -9.72
C ASP A 78 -7.62 19.21 -10.05
N PRO A 79 -8.74 19.36 -10.78
CA PRO A 79 -9.38 20.66 -11.00
C PRO A 79 -9.68 21.44 -9.71
N ALA A 80 -9.92 20.77 -8.59
CA ALA A 80 -10.15 21.40 -7.29
C ALA A 80 -8.97 22.26 -6.82
N GLY A 81 -7.75 22.00 -7.33
CA GLY A 81 -6.56 22.78 -7.02
C GLY A 81 -6.41 24.09 -7.81
N LYS A 82 -7.30 24.41 -8.75
CA LYS A 82 -7.15 25.58 -9.65
C LYS A 82 -7.49 26.92 -9.00
N ASP A 83 -8.35 26.91 -7.99
CA ASP A 83 -8.85 28.12 -7.32
C ASP A 83 -8.26 28.31 -5.91
N GLY A 84 -7.23 27.52 -5.56
CA GLY A 84 -6.56 27.55 -4.27
C GLY A 84 -5.38 28.53 -4.21
N GLY A 85 -5.12 29.12 -3.03
CA GLY A 85 -3.97 30.03 -2.83
C GLY A 85 -2.60 29.32 -2.83
N ASN A 86 -2.55 28.00 -2.61
CA ASN A 86 -1.32 27.21 -2.61
C ASN A 86 -1.33 26.14 -3.70
N PHE A 87 -0.30 26.15 -4.55
CA PHE A 87 -0.16 25.27 -5.70
C PHE A 87 1.01 24.30 -5.54
N ARG A 88 0.86 23.07 -6.05
CA ARG A 88 1.98 22.12 -6.15
C ARG A 88 3.06 22.64 -7.10
N ASN A 89 4.27 22.89 -6.59
CA ASN A 89 5.41 23.41 -7.35
C ASN A 89 6.35 22.30 -7.90
N GLY A 90 5.77 21.20 -8.38
CA GLY A 90 6.53 20.07 -8.92
C GLY A 90 7.29 19.25 -7.87
N SER A 91 8.22 18.42 -8.34
CA SER A 91 9.03 17.50 -7.52
C SER A 91 10.52 17.65 -7.87
N GLY A 92 11.39 17.61 -6.86
CA GLY A 92 12.84 17.61 -7.04
C GLY A 92 13.49 16.36 -6.45
N PRO A 93 14.74 16.03 -6.84
CA PRO A 93 15.46 14.93 -6.24
C PRO A 93 15.62 15.18 -4.74
N ARG A 94 15.26 14.19 -3.93
CA ARG A 94 15.59 14.20 -2.51
C ARG A 94 17.08 13.97 -2.40
N ARG A 95 17.78 14.94 -1.81
CA ARG A 95 19.20 14.79 -1.50
C ARG A 95 19.28 13.81 -0.33
N CYS A 96 19.88 12.65 -0.59
CA CYS A 96 20.27 11.69 0.44
C CYS A 96 21.45 12.27 1.23
#